data_AF-A0A914LFA0-F1
#
_entry.id   AF-A0A914LFA0-F1
#
_cell.length_a   1.000
_cell.length_b   1.000
_cell.length_c   1.000
_cell.angle_alpha   90.00
_cell.angle_beta   90.00
_cell.angle_gamma   90.00
#
_symmetry.space_group_name_H-M   'P 1'
#
loop_
_entity.id
_entity.type
_entity.pdbx_description
1 polymer ?
#
loop_
_entity_poly.entity_id
_entity_poly.type
_entity_poly.pdbx_seq_one_letter_code
_entity_poly.pdbx_strand_id
1 'polypeptide(L)'
;MDLSLIKIIETLNVDAVQESITSLKDKGTDLERIKSSIERVLRTKALEFGRSDIPVADVEAFVKFVIGLAEKDIGVFKENDKDNKICTKTLTIQILQDIFDVSTTQRCEQLFGIIENNIHIWKTPFFFSSCKNMILRLCNDLLKRLSRFIDTTFCGRILILLAKSLPLNEKSGLNLPGHFNTQNVTVFDREKKDSQHSQHEEEQRMEEGPEEPPQLPSVSSTAGGVDDDMEVGEIRDHRDSFGGTIPMDYNLYFNFWDLQRFFSNPNLLFENDNFTKLENDISNVFALFSAYKIEKPQRQECFGDVSPQHGKAYNNFNNKHEVN
;
A
#
# COMPACT_ATOMS: atom_id res chain seq x y z
N MET A 1 -3.49 16.32 36.20
CA MET A 1 -2.51 15.69 35.29
C MET A 1 -1.16 16.22 35.72
N ASP A 2 -0.15 15.38 35.91
CA ASP A 2 1.10 15.84 36.50
C ASP A 2 1.98 16.56 35.47
N LEU A 3 2.15 17.87 35.64
CA LEU A 3 2.97 18.70 34.73
C LEU A 3 4.46 18.34 34.81
N SER A 4 4.91 17.63 35.85
CA SER A 4 6.29 17.14 35.93
C SER A 4 6.56 16.07 34.88
N LEU A 5 5.71 15.04 34.76
CA LEU A 5 5.88 13.95 33.80
C LEU A 5 5.88 14.43 32.35
N ILE A 6 5.05 15.43 32.01
CA ILE A 6 5.03 16.03 30.66
C ILE A 6 6.38 16.68 30.36
N LYS A 7 6.86 17.57 31.25
CA LYS A 7 8.16 18.25 31.11
C LYS A 7 9.36 17.30 31.10
N ILE A 8 9.26 16.15 31.76
CA ILE A 8 10.33 15.15 31.76
C ILE A 8 10.31 14.35 30.45
N ILE A 9 9.13 14.04 29.90
CA ILE A 9 8.97 13.44 28.55
C ILE A 9 9.29 14.45 27.42
N GLU A 10 9.24 15.76 27.68
CA GLU A 10 9.78 16.79 26.79
C GLU A 10 11.30 16.69 26.62
N THR A 11 12.06 16.24 27.63
CA THR A 11 13.53 16.10 27.53
C THR A 11 14.00 14.97 26.61
N LEU A 12 13.12 14.03 26.23
CA LEU A 12 13.44 12.80 25.51
C LEU A 12 14.58 11.96 26.15
N ASN A 13 14.84 12.15 27.46
CA ASN A 13 15.87 11.42 28.20
C ASN A 13 15.25 10.23 28.95
N VAL A 14 15.63 9.01 28.56
CA VAL A 14 15.11 7.75 29.13
C VAL A 14 15.48 7.63 30.62
N ASP A 15 16.67 8.05 31.03
CA ASP A 15 17.14 7.97 32.42
C ASP A 15 16.41 8.98 33.32
N ALA A 16 16.19 10.20 32.85
CA ALA A 16 15.42 11.21 33.60
C ALA A 16 13.96 10.78 33.83
N VAL A 17 13.34 10.11 32.84
CA VAL A 17 12.03 9.47 32.98
C VAL A 17 12.07 8.35 34.03
N GLN A 18 13.11 7.50 34.02
CA GLN A 18 13.29 6.39 34.96
C GLN A 18 13.52 6.86 36.41
N GLU A 19 14.28 7.93 36.62
CA GLU A 19 14.44 8.58 37.94
C GLU A 19 13.11 9.12 38.46
N SER A 20 12.34 9.80 37.60
CA SER A 20 11.00 10.31 37.95
C SER A 20 10.03 9.20 38.34
N ILE A 21 10.08 8.05 37.65
CA ILE A 21 9.23 6.88 37.94
C ILE A 21 9.61 6.26 39.28
N THR A 22 10.91 6.12 39.55
CA THR A 22 11.41 5.66 40.86
C THR A 22 10.90 6.58 41.98
N SER A 23 11.06 7.89 41.82
CA SER A 23 10.57 8.88 42.80
C SER A 23 9.05 8.87 42.98
N LEU A 24 8.25 8.54 41.96
CA LEU A 24 6.79 8.39 42.06
C LEU A 24 6.38 7.09 42.76
N LYS A 25 7.14 6.00 42.54
CA LYS A 25 6.96 4.72 43.25
C LYS A 25 7.30 4.84 44.73
N ASP A 26 8.39 5.53 45.08
CA ASP A 26 8.80 5.78 46.46
C ASP A 26 7.79 6.64 47.24
N LYS A 27 7.02 7.48 46.53
CA LYS A 27 5.88 8.25 47.08
C LYS A 27 4.61 7.40 47.24
N GLY A 28 4.66 6.08 46.99
CA GLY A 28 3.52 5.16 47.11
C GLY A 28 2.52 5.21 45.95
N THR A 29 2.92 5.72 44.78
CA THR A 29 2.02 5.75 43.60
C THR A 29 1.93 4.37 42.97
N ASP A 30 0.71 3.92 42.68
CA ASP A 30 0.44 2.67 41.96
C ASP A 30 1.11 2.62 40.56
N LEU A 31 1.63 1.44 40.20
CA LEU A 31 2.41 1.23 38.99
C LEU A 31 1.55 1.29 37.72
N GLU A 32 0.32 0.76 37.74
CA GLU A 32 -0.57 0.83 36.57
C GLU A 32 -1.01 2.26 36.27
N ARG A 33 -1.25 3.07 37.31
CA ARG A 33 -1.45 4.52 37.15
C ARG A 33 -0.24 5.23 36.54
N ILE A 34 0.99 4.86 36.91
CA ILE A 34 2.21 5.43 36.30
C ILE A 34 2.28 5.03 34.81
N LYS A 35 2.16 3.73 34.49
CA LYS A 35 2.16 3.22 33.10
C LYS A 35 1.12 3.92 32.23
N SER A 36 -0.14 3.94 32.69
CA SER A 36 -1.26 4.56 31.97
C SER A 36 -1.06 6.06 31.77
N SER A 37 -0.51 6.77 32.75
CA SER A 37 -0.17 8.19 32.59
C SER A 37 0.95 8.42 31.57
N ILE A 38 1.95 7.55 31.52
CA ILE A 38 3.06 7.64 30.56
C ILE A 38 2.57 7.33 29.14
N GLU A 39 1.86 6.21 28.94
CA GLU A 39 1.28 5.87 27.62
C GLU A 39 0.43 7.03 27.10
N ARG A 40 -0.42 7.63 27.93
CA ARG A 40 -1.27 8.75 27.50
C ARG A 40 -0.46 9.99 27.10
N VAL A 41 0.61 10.33 27.81
CA VAL A 41 1.48 11.47 27.42
C VAL A 41 2.22 11.16 26.12
N LEU A 42 2.77 9.95 25.97
CA LEU A 42 3.44 9.52 24.73
C LEU A 42 2.47 9.58 23.53
N ARG A 43 1.25 9.06 23.66
CA ARG A 43 0.23 9.12 22.58
C ARG A 43 -0.24 10.53 22.27
N THR A 44 -0.40 11.39 23.29
CA THR A 44 -0.75 12.80 23.06
C THR A 44 0.31 13.48 22.20
N LYS A 45 1.59 13.27 22.56
CA LYS A 45 2.73 13.81 21.80
C LYS A 45 2.87 13.19 20.41
N ALA A 46 2.53 11.91 20.24
CA ALA A 46 2.47 11.24 18.93
C ALA A 46 1.46 11.91 17.98
N LEU A 47 0.26 12.22 18.48
CA LEU A 47 -0.77 12.95 17.72
C LEU A 47 -0.34 14.38 17.38
N GLU A 48 0.44 15.04 18.24
CA GLU A 48 1.05 16.36 17.95
C GLU A 48 2.11 16.28 16.84
N PHE A 49 2.97 15.25 16.86
CA PHE A 49 4.00 15.01 15.83
C PHE A 49 3.43 14.67 14.44
N GLY A 50 2.26 14.04 14.37
CA GLY A 50 1.59 13.75 13.09
C GLY A 50 0.76 14.93 12.54
N ARG A 51 0.21 15.78 13.43
CA ARG A 51 -0.59 16.97 13.05
C ARG A 51 0.25 18.19 12.63
N SER A 52 1.54 18.19 12.92
CA SER A 52 2.42 19.34 12.76
C SER A 52 3.58 19.03 11.81
N ASP A 53 3.98 20.01 10.98
CA ASP A 53 5.16 19.92 10.10
C ASP A 53 6.49 20.05 10.86
N ILE A 54 6.64 19.25 11.91
CA ILE A 54 7.87 19.10 12.70
C ILE A 54 8.92 18.35 11.84
N PRO A 55 10.22 18.67 11.94
CA PRO A 55 11.27 17.94 11.24
C PRO A 55 11.22 16.42 11.48
N VAL A 56 11.44 15.63 10.43
CA VAL A 56 11.45 14.14 10.49
C VAL A 56 12.47 13.62 11.52
N ALA A 57 13.58 14.34 11.71
CA ALA A 57 14.61 14.01 12.71
C ALA A 57 14.09 14.06 14.16
N ASP A 58 13.19 15.00 14.50
CA ASP A 58 12.63 15.11 15.85
C ASP A 58 11.63 13.99 16.12
N VAL A 59 10.86 13.61 15.09
CA VAL A 59 9.97 12.43 15.14
C VAL A 59 10.79 11.15 15.27
N GLU A 60 11.92 11.03 14.55
CA GLU A 60 12.84 9.89 14.68
C GLU A 60 13.47 9.83 16.08
N ALA A 61 13.88 10.97 16.65
CA ALA A 61 14.41 11.05 18.01
C ALA A 61 13.35 10.62 19.05
N PHE A 62 12.10 11.06 18.89
CA PHE A 62 10.99 10.62 19.74
C PHE A 62 10.71 9.11 19.62
N VAL A 63 10.67 8.56 18.40
CA VAL A 63 10.48 7.12 18.18
C VAL A 63 11.62 6.31 18.81
N LYS A 64 12.88 6.74 18.65
CA LYS A 64 14.04 6.12 19.31
C LYS A 64 13.97 6.18 20.84
N PHE A 65 13.48 7.29 21.40
CA PHE A 65 13.23 7.42 22.84
C PHE A 65 12.13 6.45 23.34
N VAL A 66 11.03 6.29 22.59
CA VAL A 66 9.96 5.32 22.93
C VAL A 66 10.45 3.86 22.80
N ILE A 67 11.29 3.56 21.80
CA ILE A 67 11.98 2.27 21.68
C ILE A 67 12.89 2.05 22.90
N GLY A 68 13.73 3.02 23.26
CA GLY A 68 14.61 2.94 24.42
C GLY A 68 13.88 2.74 25.76
N LEU A 69 12.68 3.32 25.91
CA LEU A 69 11.78 3.07 27.06
C LEU A 69 11.18 1.65 27.09
N ALA A 70 11.08 0.98 25.93
CA ALA A 70 10.61 -0.41 25.83
C ALA A 70 11.75 -1.43 25.92
N GLU A 71 12.97 -1.06 25.51
CA GLU A 71 14.19 -1.89 25.58
C GLU A 71 14.86 -1.85 26.96
N LYS A 72 14.92 -0.69 27.64
CA LYS A 72 15.42 -0.64 29.02
C LYS A 72 14.46 -1.34 29.97
N ASP A 73 14.79 -2.57 30.34
CA ASP A 73 14.29 -3.14 31.57
C ASP A 73 14.74 -2.30 32.77
N ILE A 74 13.80 -1.96 33.66
CA ILE A 74 14.20 -1.51 35.00
C ILE A 74 14.78 -2.73 35.73
N GLY A 75 16.11 -2.86 35.72
CA GLY A 75 16.87 -3.90 36.43
C GLY A 75 16.83 -3.83 37.96
N VAL A 76 15.71 -3.39 38.54
CA VAL A 76 15.45 -3.28 39.99
C VAL A 76 14.64 -4.48 40.50
N PHE A 77 13.99 -5.25 39.62
CA PHE A 77 13.20 -6.43 39.98
C PHE A 77 13.72 -7.70 39.28
N LYS A 78 13.66 -8.83 40.00
CA LYS A 78 14.31 -10.09 39.62
C LYS A 78 13.64 -10.76 38.41
N GLU A 79 14.39 -11.63 37.74
CA GLU A 79 14.18 -12.27 36.42
C GLU A 79 12.80 -12.93 36.13
N ASN A 80 11.89 -13.01 37.10
CA ASN A 80 10.65 -13.78 37.01
C ASN A 80 9.36 -12.94 36.85
N ASP A 81 9.41 -11.62 36.99
CA ASP A 81 8.21 -10.76 36.97
C ASP A 81 8.04 -10.03 35.63
N LYS A 82 7.23 -10.62 34.73
CA LYS A 82 7.07 -10.19 33.33
C LYS A 82 6.28 -8.89 33.19
N ASP A 83 5.54 -8.49 34.21
CA ASP A 83 4.53 -7.44 34.11
C ASP A 83 5.03 -6.07 34.60
N ASN A 84 6.28 -5.97 35.09
CA ASN A 84 6.87 -4.72 35.63
C ASN A 84 7.46 -3.73 34.59
N LYS A 85 7.33 -3.98 33.28
CA LYS A 85 7.84 -3.05 32.24
C LYS A 85 7.01 -1.76 32.17
N ILE A 86 7.66 -0.60 32.12
CA ILE A 86 6.99 0.72 31.99
C ILE A 86 6.24 0.83 30.66
N CYS A 87 6.94 0.52 29.58
CA CYS A 87 6.50 0.70 28.21
C CYS A 87 6.26 -0.67 27.57
N THR A 88 5.02 -0.93 27.13
CA THR A 88 4.68 -2.17 26.42
C THR A 88 5.36 -2.18 25.06
N LYS A 89 5.93 -3.32 24.64
CA LYS A 89 6.58 -3.49 23.33
C LYS A 89 5.73 -2.99 22.15
N THR A 90 4.42 -3.25 22.21
CA THR A 90 3.43 -2.83 21.22
C THR A 90 3.34 -1.31 21.08
N LEU A 91 3.57 -0.55 22.16
CA LEU A 91 3.46 0.90 22.18
C LEU A 91 4.44 1.55 21.20
N THR A 92 5.60 0.94 20.95
CA THR A 92 6.56 1.40 19.92
C THR A 92 5.95 1.48 18.52
N ILE A 93 5.06 0.53 18.17
CA ILE A 93 4.33 0.54 16.89
C ILE A 93 3.04 1.35 17.00
N GLN A 94 2.33 1.32 18.14
CA GLN A 94 1.12 2.11 18.32
C GLN A 94 1.39 3.62 18.24
N ILE A 95 2.52 4.09 18.76
CA ILE A 95 2.96 5.49 18.61
C ILE A 95 3.22 5.84 17.14
N LEU A 96 3.78 4.92 16.35
CA LEU A 96 3.92 5.11 14.90
C LEU A 96 2.56 5.15 14.21
N GLN A 97 1.63 4.24 14.54
CA GLN A 97 0.26 4.26 13.99
C GLN A 97 -0.46 5.57 14.31
N ASP A 98 -0.45 6.01 15.58
CA ASP A 98 -1.03 7.27 16.04
C ASP A 98 -0.45 8.49 15.28
N ILE A 99 0.83 8.47 14.88
CA ILE A 99 1.46 9.50 14.03
C ILE A 99 0.96 9.40 12.58
N PHE A 100 0.99 8.21 11.97
CA PHE A 100 0.63 8.02 10.56
C PHE A 100 -0.85 8.30 10.31
N ASP A 101 -1.74 7.90 11.22
CA ASP A 101 -3.20 8.02 11.06
C ASP A 101 -3.69 9.47 11.04
N VAL A 102 -2.95 10.41 11.64
CA VAL A 102 -3.24 11.86 11.55
C VAL A 102 -2.36 12.63 10.56
N SER A 103 -1.37 11.96 9.95
CA SER A 103 -0.48 12.54 8.91
C SER A 103 -1.11 12.49 7.51
N THR A 104 -0.74 13.41 6.62
CA THR A 104 -1.10 13.36 5.19
C THR A 104 -0.30 12.27 4.46
N THR A 105 -0.77 11.79 3.30
CA THR A 105 -0.07 10.75 2.51
C THR A 105 1.38 11.11 2.16
N GLN A 106 1.63 12.36 1.75
CA GLN A 106 2.99 12.86 1.46
C GLN A 106 3.87 12.86 2.71
N ARG A 107 3.31 13.22 3.87
CA ARG A 107 4.00 13.20 5.16
C ARG A 107 4.27 11.76 5.63
N CYS A 108 3.36 10.83 5.38
CA CYS A 108 3.57 9.41 5.63
C CYS A 108 4.79 8.88 4.86
N GLU A 109 4.97 9.26 3.59
CA GLU A 109 6.13 8.80 2.80
C GLU A 109 7.48 9.27 3.39
N GLN A 110 7.53 10.52 3.86
CA GLN A 110 8.71 11.07 4.54
C GLN A 110 9.01 10.33 5.85
N LEU A 111 7.98 10.15 6.69
CA LEU A 111 8.09 9.49 7.99
C LEU A 111 8.35 7.98 7.88
N PHE A 112 8.01 7.33 6.76
CA PHE A 112 8.23 5.90 6.55
C PHE A 112 9.72 5.51 6.59
N GLY A 113 10.63 6.44 6.26
CA GLY A 113 12.08 6.26 6.42
C GLY A 113 12.50 5.94 7.86
N ILE A 114 11.74 6.39 8.86
CA ILE A 114 11.95 6.03 10.26
C ILE A 114 11.73 4.53 10.47
N ILE A 115 10.72 3.93 9.81
CA ILE A 115 10.51 2.47 9.90
C ILE A 115 11.59 1.72 9.14
N GLU A 116 11.93 2.16 7.92
CA GLU A 116 12.97 1.54 7.09
C GLU A 116 14.33 1.48 7.79
N ASN A 117 14.74 2.56 8.47
CA ASN A 117 15.99 2.61 9.24
C ASN A 117 15.96 1.69 10.48
N ASN A 118 14.85 1.69 11.23
CA ASN A 118 14.75 1.00 12.52
C ASN A 118 14.24 -0.46 12.40
N ILE A 119 13.99 -0.97 11.19
CA ILE A 119 13.43 -2.32 10.96
C ILE A 119 14.25 -3.45 11.58
N HIS A 120 15.56 -3.25 11.75
CA HIS A 120 16.45 -4.21 12.40
C HIS A 120 16.08 -4.45 13.88
N ILE A 121 15.55 -3.42 14.57
CA ILE A 121 15.12 -3.48 15.98
C ILE A 121 13.85 -4.33 16.11
N TRP A 122 12.82 -4.08 15.30
CA TRP A 122 11.58 -4.86 15.37
C TRP A 122 11.70 -6.29 14.85
N LYS A 123 12.77 -6.60 14.11
CA LYS A 123 13.15 -7.98 13.75
C LYS A 123 13.88 -8.75 14.86
N THR A 124 14.27 -8.11 15.96
CA THR A 124 14.82 -8.83 17.12
C THR A 124 13.75 -9.76 17.72
N PRO A 125 14.13 -10.91 18.32
CA PRO A 125 13.17 -11.80 18.99
C PRO A 125 12.38 -11.11 20.11
N PHE A 126 12.95 -10.06 20.72
CA PHE A 126 12.31 -9.26 21.76
C PHE A 126 11.05 -8.57 21.24
N PHE A 127 11.12 -7.84 20.12
CA PHE A 127 9.98 -7.13 19.54
C PHE A 127 9.13 -7.99 18.60
N PHE A 128 9.76 -8.80 17.74
CA PHE A 128 9.10 -9.46 16.60
C PHE A 128 7.83 -10.24 16.99
N SER A 129 7.88 -10.97 18.11
CA SER A 129 6.78 -11.77 18.64
C SER A 129 5.51 -10.95 18.97
N SER A 130 5.67 -9.70 19.41
CA SER A 130 4.56 -8.79 19.73
C SER A 130 4.22 -7.85 18.56
N CYS A 131 5.22 -7.41 17.80
CA CYS A 131 5.08 -6.30 16.85
C CYS A 131 4.73 -6.72 15.42
N LYS A 132 5.01 -7.96 14.98
CA LYS A 132 4.86 -8.37 13.56
C LYS A 132 3.46 -8.09 12.99
N ASN A 133 2.40 -8.41 13.74
CA ASN A 133 1.01 -8.23 13.30
C ASN A 133 0.61 -6.74 13.26
N MET A 134 1.29 -5.90 14.05
CA MET A 134 1.06 -4.46 14.11
C MET A 134 1.77 -3.75 12.95
N ILE A 135 2.99 -4.20 12.60
CA ILE A 135 3.71 -3.74 11.40
C ILE A 135 2.92 -4.12 10.15
N LEU A 136 2.44 -5.36 10.05
CA LEU A 136 1.57 -5.79 8.95
C LEU A 136 0.30 -4.94 8.84
N ARG A 137 -0.36 -4.64 9.98
CA ARG A 137 -1.53 -3.76 10.03
C ARG A 137 -1.19 -2.35 9.55
N LEU A 138 -0.18 -1.71 10.13
CA LEU A 138 0.31 -0.37 9.75
C LEU A 138 0.60 -0.29 8.25
N CYS A 139 1.31 -1.26 7.69
CA CYS A 139 1.62 -1.31 6.26
C CYS A 139 0.38 -1.47 5.39
N ASN A 140 -0.56 -2.35 5.78
CA ASN A 140 -1.81 -2.55 5.05
C ASN A 140 -2.75 -1.33 5.14
N ASP A 141 -2.77 -0.63 6.28
CA ASP A 141 -3.60 0.55 6.48
C ASP A 141 -3.01 1.79 5.77
N LEU A 142 -1.67 1.88 5.64
CA LEU A 142 -1.04 2.79 4.68
C LEU A 142 -1.42 2.43 3.24
N LEU A 143 -1.27 1.17 2.81
CA LEU A 143 -1.58 0.75 1.43
C LEU A 143 -3.03 1.00 0.99
N LYS A 144 -4.00 1.03 1.92
CA LYS A 144 -5.39 1.43 1.65
C LYS A 144 -5.55 2.94 1.38
N ARG A 145 -4.65 3.77 1.92
CA ARG A 145 -4.67 5.23 1.82
C ARG A 145 -3.84 5.77 0.64
N LEU A 146 -3.15 4.89 -0.08
CA LEU A 146 -2.34 5.22 -1.24
C LEU A 146 -3.15 5.04 -2.54
N SER A 147 -3.01 5.98 -3.46
CA SER A 147 -3.52 5.83 -4.82
C SER A 147 -2.73 4.76 -5.56
N ARG A 148 -3.44 3.74 -6.06
CA ARG A 148 -2.86 2.62 -6.84
C ARG A 148 -2.13 3.07 -8.12
N PHE A 149 -2.42 4.28 -8.61
CA PHE A 149 -1.87 4.82 -9.85
C PHE A 149 -0.82 5.92 -9.63
N ILE A 150 -0.91 6.68 -8.53
CA ILE A 150 -0.02 7.82 -8.27
C ILE A 150 1.12 7.39 -7.35
N ASP A 151 0.81 6.82 -6.18
CA ASP A 151 1.76 6.59 -5.08
C ASP A 151 2.58 5.29 -5.26
N THR A 152 2.80 4.88 -6.50
CA THR A 152 3.38 3.56 -6.87
C THR A 152 4.76 3.31 -6.24
N THR A 153 5.61 4.34 -6.17
CA THR A 153 6.92 4.29 -5.51
C THR A 153 6.79 4.00 -4.00
N PHE A 154 5.85 4.65 -3.32
CA PHE A 154 5.64 4.45 -1.89
C PHE A 154 4.98 3.09 -1.59
N CYS A 155 4.00 2.66 -2.39
CA CYS A 155 3.48 1.29 -2.39
C CYS A 155 4.62 0.26 -2.51
N GLY A 156 5.55 0.47 -3.44
CA GLY A 156 6.73 -0.38 -3.64
C GLY A 156 7.62 -0.45 -2.40
N ARG A 157 7.91 0.69 -1.75
CA ARG A 157 8.68 0.77 -0.49
C ARG A 157 7.99 -0.01 0.64
N ILE A 158 6.67 0.11 0.80
CA ILE A 158 5.91 -0.62 1.82
C ILE A 158 5.98 -2.14 1.57
N LEU A 159 5.79 -2.59 0.32
CA LEU A 159 5.89 -4.01 -0.04
C LEU A 159 7.31 -4.57 0.19
N ILE A 160 8.35 -3.78 -0.10
CA ILE A 160 9.76 -4.14 0.19
C ILE A 160 10.00 -4.22 1.70
N LEU A 161 9.42 -3.32 2.52
CA LEU A 161 9.52 -3.41 3.97
C LEU A 161 8.83 -4.68 4.49
N LEU A 162 7.61 -4.98 4.03
CA LEU A 162 6.87 -6.17 4.41
C LEU A 162 7.69 -7.44 4.14
N ALA A 163 8.20 -7.61 2.91
CA ALA A 163 9.06 -8.72 2.52
C ALA A 163 10.39 -8.79 3.29
N LYS A 164 10.94 -7.66 3.75
CA LYS A 164 12.11 -7.63 4.63
C LYS A 164 11.79 -7.95 6.09
N SER A 165 10.56 -7.68 6.54
CA SER A 165 10.14 -7.77 7.95
C SER A 165 9.68 -9.16 8.37
N LEU A 166 8.93 -9.86 7.51
CA LEU A 166 8.38 -11.19 7.77
C LEU A 166 9.36 -12.27 7.24
N PRO A 167 9.84 -13.20 8.09
CA PRO A 167 10.63 -14.35 7.63
C PRO A 167 9.80 -15.31 6.76
N LEU A 168 10.45 -16.07 5.88
CA LEU A 168 9.79 -16.97 4.92
C LEU A 168 8.98 -18.13 5.54
N ASN A 169 9.12 -18.38 6.84
CA ASN A 169 8.33 -19.37 7.59
C ASN A 169 7.09 -18.77 8.28
N GLU A 170 6.82 -17.49 8.10
CA GLU A 170 5.78 -16.74 8.79
C GLU A 170 4.47 -16.77 7.98
N LYS A 171 3.38 -17.30 8.57
CA LYS A 171 2.14 -17.61 7.86
C LYS A 171 1.37 -16.41 7.31
N SER A 172 1.53 -15.21 7.88
CA SER A 172 0.86 -13.99 7.39
C SER A 172 1.55 -13.39 6.15
N GLY A 173 2.78 -13.82 5.85
CA GLY A 173 3.46 -13.52 4.59
C GLY A 173 3.12 -14.49 3.44
N LEU A 174 2.22 -15.45 3.65
CA LEU A 174 1.92 -16.53 2.69
C LEU A 174 0.44 -16.52 2.26
N ASN A 175 0.20 -16.59 0.95
CA ASN A 175 -1.13 -16.85 0.38
C ASN A 175 -1.48 -18.34 0.52
N LEU A 176 -1.66 -18.81 1.76
CA LEU A 176 -1.93 -20.22 2.07
C LEU A 176 -3.17 -20.82 1.35
N PRO A 177 -4.27 -20.08 1.11
CA PRO A 177 -5.40 -20.58 0.32
C PRO A 177 -5.15 -20.60 -1.20
N GLY A 178 -4.09 -19.95 -1.69
CA GLY A 178 -3.82 -19.83 -3.12
C GLY A 178 -4.82 -18.96 -3.90
N HIS A 179 -5.56 -18.06 -3.24
CA HIS A 179 -6.55 -17.22 -3.91
C HIS A 179 -5.89 -16.30 -4.95
N PHE A 180 -6.44 -16.27 -6.17
CA PHE A 180 -6.04 -15.35 -7.23
C PHE A 180 -6.64 -13.95 -7.00
N ASN A 181 -5.98 -12.90 -7.49
CA ASN A 181 -6.48 -11.54 -7.40
C ASN A 181 -7.53 -11.25 -8.48
N THR A 182 -8.77 -11.70 -8.26
CA THR A 182 -9.89 -11.52 -9.18
C THR A 182 -10.48 -10.10 -9.20
N GLN A 183 -10.03 -9.20 -8.30
CA GLN A 183 -10.53 -7.82 -8.22
C GLN A 183 -9.99 -6.91 -9.35
N ASN A 184 -8.91 -7.30 -10.02
CA ASN A 184 -8.34 -6.54 -11.14
C ASN A 184 -9.08 -6.87 -12.46
N VAL A 185 -10.36 -6.52 -12.53
CA VAL A 185 -11.20 -6.77 -13.71
C VAL A 185 -10.86 -5.79 -14.82
N THR A 186 -10.41 -6.29 -15.96
CA THR A 186 -10.27 -5.48 -17.18
C THR A 186 -11.66 -5.33 -17.82
N VAL A 187 -12.21 -4.12 -17.78
CA VAL A 187 -13.41 -3.76 -18.56
C VAL A 187 -12.96 -3.42 -19.98
N PHE A 188 -13.66 -3.99 -20.97
CA PHE A 188 -13.43 -3.79 -22.40
C PHE A 188 -14.77 -3.85 -23.13
N ASP A 189 -14.83 -3.22 -24.31
CA ASP A 189 -16.05 -3.15 -25.10
C ASP A 189 -16.55 -4.54 -25.51
N ARG A 190 -17.87 -4.70 -25.60
CA ARG A 190 -18.53 -5.89 -26.16
C ARG A 190 -19.59 -5.43 -27.16
N GLU A 191 -19.75 -6.16 -28.26
CA GLU A 191 -20.84 -5.87 -29.21
C GLU A 191 -22.20 -5.92 -28.50
N LYS A 192 -22.95 -4.82 -28.53
CA LYS A 192 -24.35 -4.76 -28.07
C LYS A 192 -25.25 -5.52 -29.05
N LYS A 193 -25.32 -6.85 -28.90
CA LYS A 193 -26.22 -7.72 -29.69
C LYS A 193 -27.63 -7.85 -29.10
N ASP A 194 -27.80 -7.58 -27.81
CA ASP A 194 -29.08 -7.71 -27.10
C ASP A 194 -29.66 -6.35 -26.70
N SER A 195 -30.29 -5.63 -27.63
CA SER A 195 -30.98 -4.35 -27.34
C SER A 195 -32.17 -4.02 -28.26
N GLN A 196 -32.75 -5.01 -28.96
CA GLN A 196 -33.90 -4.81 -29.87
C GLN A 196 -35.12 -5.70 -29.56
N HIS A 197 -35.37 -6.04 -28.29
CA HIS A 197 -36.54 -6.86 -27.93
C HIS A 197 -37.15 -6.65 -26.53
N SER A 198 -37.24 -5.40 -26.05
CA SER A 198 -37.92 -5.11 -24.75
C SER A 198 -38.56 -3.71 -24.60
N GLN A 199 -38.66 -2.89 -25.65
CA GLN A 199 -39.06 -1.46 -25.51
C GLN A 199 -40.30 -1.06 -26.33
N HIS A 200 -41.26 -1.96 -26.51
CA HIS A 200 -42.57 -1.66 -27.09
C HIS A 200 -43.67 -2.43 -26.33
N GLU A 201 -44.18 -1.87 -25.22
CA GLU A 201 -45.57 -2.12 -24.78
C GLU A 201 -46.11 -1.16 -23.69
N GLU A 202 -45.28 -0.66 -22.75
CA GLU A 202 -45.81 -0.01 -21.52
C GLU A 202 -45.99 1.53 -21.57
N GLU A 203 -45.56 2.24 -22.62
CA GLU A 203 -45.52 3.72 -22.64
C GLU A 203 -46.88 4.39 -22.99
N GLN A 204 -48.00 3.84 -22.48
CA GLN A 204 -49.34 4.45 -22.59
C GLN A 204 -50.20 4.32 -21.32
N ARG A 205 -49.92 5.18 -20.32
CA ARG A 205 -50.95 5.83 -19.49
C ARG A 205 -50.44 7.11 -18.79
N MET A 206 -51.30 8.12 -18.79
CA MET A 206 -51.20 9.42 -18.11
C MET A 206 -51.07 9.24 -16.58
N GLU A 207 -50.14 9.91 -15.89
CA GLU A 207 -50.11 11.35 -15.52
C GLU A 207 -51.09 11.71 -14.39
N GLU A 208 -50.57 11.93 -13.17
CA GLU A 208 -50.95 12.96 -12.18
C GLU A 208 -50.16 12.77 -10.85
N GLY A 209 -50.14 13.81 -10.01
CA GLY A 209 -49.59 13.84 -8.63
C GLY A 209 -50.07 15.13 -7.93
N PRO A 210 -49.54 15.57 -6.77
CA PRO A 210 -48.56 14.96 -5.84
C PRO A 210 -49.12 14.83 -4.38
N GLU A 211 -48.29 14.42 -3.39
CA GLU A 211 -48.22 14.97 -1.99
C GLU A 211 -47.27 14.16 -1.07
N GLU A 212 -46.87 14.76 0.07
CA GLU A 212 -46.00 14.21 1.15
C GLU A 212 -46.35 14.91 2.49
N PRO A 213 -45.93 14.46 3.70
CA PRO A 213 -45.19 13.24 4.09
C PRO A 213 -46.09 12.35 5.04
N PRO A 214 -45.92 12.11 6.38
CA PRO A 214 -44.75 12.05 7.29
C PRO A 214 -44.68 10.88 8.31
N GLN A 215 -43.45 10.65 8.84
CA GLN A 215 -43.06 10.03 10.13
C GLN A 215 -43.38 8.53 10.43
N LEU A 216 -42.37 7.64 10.41
CA LEU A 216 -41.55 7.13 11.55
C LEU A 216 -42.13 5.86 12.25
N PRO A 217 -41.32 5.01 12.94
CA PRO A 217 -39.96 4.54 12.63
C PRO A 217 -39.76 3.01 12.82
N SER A 218 -38.70 2.42 12.26
CA SER A 218 -38.17 1.12 12.75
C SER A 218 -36.67 0.95 12.46
N VAL A 219 -36.02 0.02 13.17
CA VAL A 219 -34.55 -0.08 13.35
C VAL A 219 -33.97 -1.30 12.62
N SER A 220 -32.86 -1.16 11.88
CA SER A 220 -31.65 -2.01 12.04
C SER A 220 -30.51 -1.75 11.04
N SER A 221 -29.28 -2.00 11.50
CA SER A 221 -28.10 -2.48 10.75
C SER A 221 -27.63 -1.74 9.48
N THR A 222 -26.86 -0.66 9.65
CA THR A 222 -25.94 -0.16 8.61
C THR A 222 -24.57 -0.80 8.71
N ALA A 223 -24.31 -1.84 7.89
CA ALA A 223 -22.95 -2.27 7.57
C ALA A 223 -22.45 -1.45 6.37
N GLY A 224 -21.35 -0.72 6.53
CA GLY A 224 -20.81 0.15 5.49
C GLY A 224 -20.14 -0.63 4.36
N GLY A 225 -20.91 -1.04 3.36
CA GLY A 225 -20.41 -1.17 1.99
C GLY A 225 -20.17 0.24 1.44
N VAL A 226 -18.99 0.47 0.86
CA VAL A 226 -18.71 1.69 0.08
C VAL A 226 -18.61 1.24 -1.37
N ASP A 227 -19.72 1.39 -2.08
CA ASP A 227 -19.76 1.22 -3.53
C ASP A 227 -19.13 2.45 -4.17
N ASP A 228 -17.80 2.40 -4.36
CA ASP A 228 -17.02 3.39 -5.12
C ASP A 228 -17.25 3.19 -6.63
N ASP A 229 -18.51 3.27 -7.05
CA ASP A 229 -18.93 3.21 -8.46
C ASP A 229 -18.60 4.56 -9.12
N MET A 230 -17.30 4.79 -9.32
CA MET A 230 -16.78 6.04 -9.86
C MET A 230 -17.13 6.14 -11.35
N GLU A 231 -18.08 7.01 -11.66
CA GLU A 231 -18.54 7.35 -13.01
C GLU A 231 -17.34 7.60 -13.95
N VAL A 232 -17.09 6.65 -14.87
CA VAL A 232 -16.10 6.80 -15.93
C VAL A 232 -16.67 7.81 -16.93
N GLY A 233 -16.38 9.09 -16.68
CA GLY A 233 -16.95 10.21 -17.43
C GLY A 233 -16.82 10.01 -18.94
N GLU A 234 -17.96 9.95 -19.62
CA GLU A 234 -18.03 9.67 -21.05
C GLU A 234 -17.16 10.66 -21.84
N ILE A 235 -16.08 10.16 -22.45
CA ILE A 235 -15.38 10.90 -23.49
C ILE A 235 -16.33 10.99 -24.68
N ARG A 236 -17.03 12.12 -24.79
CA ARG A 236 -17.93 12.42 -25.90
C ARG A 236 -17.14 12.44 -27.20
N ASP A 237 -17.29 11.34 -27.93
CA ASP A 237 -16.70 11.06 -29.23
C ASP A 237 -17.09 12.15 -30.24
N HIS A 238 -16.24 13.16 -30.44
CA HIS A 238 -16.47 14.24 -31.39
C HIS A 238 -16.28 13.69 -32.81
N ARG A 239 -17.34 13.07 -33.35
CA ARG A 239 -17.37 12.41 -34.67
C ARG A 239 -17.41 13.41 -35.83
N ASP A 240 -16.42 14.29 -35.89
CA ASP A 240 -16.25 15.28 -36.94
C ASP A 240 -15.11 14.92 -37.91
N SER A 241 -15.52 14.36 -39.05
CA SER A 241 -14.86 14.56 -40.35
C SER A 241 -13.39 14.18 -40.50
N PHE A 242 -13.03 12.93 -40.19
CA PHE A 242 -12.02 12.20 -40.98
C PHE A 242 -12.65 11.00 -41.68
N GLY A 243 -12.78 11.09 -43.02
CA GLY A 243 -13.40 10.08 -43.86
C GLY A 243 -12.50 8.86 -44.04
N GLY A 244 -12.68 7.86 -43.17
CA GLY A 244 -11.89 6.64 -43.20
C GLY A 244 -12.03 5.83 -41.92
N THR A 245 -13.19 5.20 -41.73
CA THR A 245 -13.33 4.14 -40.70
C THR A 245 -12.34 3.04 -41.02
N ILE A 246 -11.27 2.93 -40.22
CA ILE A 246 -10.34 1.81 -40.29
C ILE A 246 -11.17 0.53 -40.12
N PRO A 247 -11.10 -0.46 -41.04
CA PRO A 247 -11.81 -1.71 -40.89
C PRO A 247 -11.14 -2.53 -39.77
N MET A 248 -11.51 -2.22 -38.54
CA MET A 248 -10.98 -2.84 -37.33
C MET A 248 -11.63 -4.20 -37.13
N ASP A 249 -10.83 -5.26 -37.19
CA ASP A 249 -11.30 -6.60 -36.85
C ASP A 249 -11.44 -6.73 -35.34
N TYR A 250 -12.62 -6.39 -34.83
CA TYR A 250 -12.96 -6.49 -33.41
C TYR A 250 -12.92 -7.94 -32.90
N ASN A 251 -12.92 -8.97 -33.77
CA ASN A 251 -12.78 -10.37 -33.36
C ASN A 251 -11.44 -10.60 -32.63
N LEU A 252 -10.33 -10.01 -33.10
CA LEU A 252 -9.05 -10.07 -32.38
C LEU A 252 -9.16 -9.37 -31.01
N TYR A 253 -9.78 -8.19 -30.95
CA TYR A 253 -9.93 -7.43 -29.71
C TYR A 253 -10.75 -8.20 -28.66
N PHE A 254 -11.92 -8.74 -29.03
CA PHE A 254 -12.76 -9.52 -28.11
C PHE A 254 -12.09 -10.82 -27.66
N ASN A 255 -11.51 -11.59 -28.59
CA ASN A 255 -10.84 -12.84 -28.25
C ASN A 255 -9.61 -12.59 -27.37
N PHE A 256 -8.81 -11.57 -27.66
CA PHE A 256 -7.64 -11.21 -26.85
C PHE A 256 -8.01 -10.79 -25.43
N TRP A 257 -9.04 -9.96 -25.26
CA TRP A 257 -9.41 -9.46 -23.93
C TRP A 257 -10.25 -10.44 -23.10
N ASP A 258 -11.07 -11.31 -23.72
CA ASP A 258 -11.82 -12.32 -22.94
C ASP A 258 -10.89 -13.41 -22.37
N LEU A 259 -9.72 -13.66 -22.96
CA LEU A 259 -8.64 -14.46 -22.35
C LEU A 259 -8.20 -13.92 -20.98
N GLN A 260 -8.27 -12.61 -20.75
CA GLN A 260 -7.86 -11.99 -19.49
C GLN A 260 -8.70 -12.50 -18.30
N ARG A 261 -9.95 -12.92 -18.54
CA ARG A 261 -10.80 -13.57 -17.51
C ARG A 261 -10.17 -14.88 -17.01
N PHE A 262 -9.68 -15.71 -17.92
CA PHE A 262 -9.04 -16.99 -17.58
C PHE A 262 -7.67 -16.81 -16.94
N PHE A 263 -6.85 -15.86 -17.43
CA PHE A 263 -5.55 -15.55 -16.81
C PHE A 263 -5.70 -14.94 -15.41
N SER A 264 -6.77 -14.18 -15.15
CA SER A 264 -7.05 -13.57 -13.83
C SER A 264 -7.69 -14.55 -12.83
N ASN A 265 -8.41 -15.57 -13.31
CA ASN A 265 -8.95 -16.65 -12.47
C ASN A 265 -8.82 -18.03 -13.16
N PRO A 266 -7.66 -18.70 -13.04
CA PRO A 266 -7.44 -20.02 -13.64
C PRO A 266 -8.41 -21.13 -13.19
N ASN A 267 -9.11 -20.96 -12.05
CA ASN A 267 -10.09 -21.94 -11.58
C ASN A 267 -11.28 -22.11 -12.55
N LEU A 268 -11.59 -21.08 -13.36
CA LEU A 268 -12.65 -21.14 -14.37
C LEU A 268 -12.38 -22.21 -15.44
N LEU A 269 -11.13 -22.63 -15.62
CA LEU A 269 -10.75 -23.66 -16.61
C LEU A 269 -11.20 -25.08 -16.22
N PHE A 270 -11.70 -25.28 -15.00
CA PHE A 270 -12.29 -26.54 -14.55
C PHE A 270 -13.83 -26.58 -14.66
N GLU A 271 -14.45 -25.49 -15.09
CA GLU A 271 -15.87 -25.46 -15.49
C GLU A 271 -16.02 -26.01 -16.92
N ASN A 272 -17.19 -26.58 -17.24
CA ASN A 272 -17.45 -27.12 -18.58
C ASN A 272 -17.29 -26.05 -19.67
N ASP A 273 -16.82 -26.48 -20.85
CA ASP A 273 -16.64 -25.69 -22.08
C ASP A 273 -15.65 -24.50 -22.02
N ASN A 274 -15.35 -23.94 -20.84
CA ASN A 274 -14.39 -22.85 -20.64
C ASN A 274 -12.98 -23.18 -21.14
N PHE A 275 -12.51 -24.42 -20.94
CA PHE A 275 -11.19 -24.86 -21.45
C PHE A 275 -11.18 -24.90 -22.99
N THR A 276 -12.23 -25.46 -23.60
CA THR A 276 -12.40 -25.50 -25.07
C THR A 276 -12.48 -24.08 -25.64
N LYS A 277 -13.13 -23.14 -24.94
CA LYS A 277 -13.14 -21.73 -25.32
C LYS A 277 -11.74 -21.11 -25.27
N LEU A 278 -10.99 -21.31 -24.18
CA LEU A 278 -9.59 -20.86 -24.06
C LEU A 278 -8.73 -21.37 -25.23
N GLU A 279 -8.83 -22.66 -25.57
CA GLU A 279 -8.04 -23.27 -26.64
C GLU A 279 -8.31 -22.62 -28.01
N ASN A 280 -9.58 -22.36 -28.33
CA ASN A 280 -9.98 -21.65 -29.55
C ASN A 280 -9.48 -20.19 -29.54
N ASP A 281 -9.70 -19.44 -28.46
CA ASP A 281 -9.35 -18.02 -28.34
C ASP A 281 -7.82 -17.82 -28.44
N ILE A 282 -7.02 -18.65 -27.74
CA ILE A 282 -5.55 -18.65 -27.85
C ILE A 282 -5.11 -18.99 -29.27
N SER A 283 -5.72 -20.01 -29.90
CA SER A 283 -5.35 -20.43 -31.26
C SER A 283 -5.59 -19.33 -32.28
N ASN A 284 -6.70 -18.60 -32.17
CA ASN A 284 -7.01 -17.44 -33.01
C ASN A 284 -5.99 -16.31 -32.83
N VAL A 285 -5.67 -15.95 -31.58
CA VAL A 285 -4.67 -14.91 -31.26
C VAL A 285 -3.28 -15.29 -31.76
N PHE A 286 -2.84 -16.55 -31.55
CA PHE A 286 -1.53 -17.02 -32.01
C PHE A 286 -1.43 -17.18 -33.53
N ALA A 287 -2.52 -17.53 -34.22
CA ALA A 287 -2.55 -17.53 -35.68
C ALA A 287 -2.33 -16.11 -36.24
N LEU A 288 -2.99 -15.11 -35.65
CA LEU A 288 -2.83 -13.70 -36.03
C LEU A 288 -1.43 -13.16 -35.70
N PHE A 289 -0.87 -13.45 -34.52
CA PHE A 289 0.52 -13.10 -34.18
C PHE A 289 1.55 -13.81 -35.10
N SER A 290 1.23 -15.00 -35.61
CA SER A 290 2.09 -15.74 -36.55
C SER A 290 2.04 -15.18 -37.97
N ALA A 291 0.90 -14.59 -38.37
CA ALA A 291 0.73 -13.90 -39.65
C ALA A 291 1.40 -12.52 -39.63
N TYR A 292 1.16 -11.73 -38.60
CA TYR A 292 1.71 -10.37 -38.43
C TYR A 292 3.07 -10.39 -37.71
N LYS A 293 4.07 -11.01 -38.34
CA LYS A 293 5.45 -10.98 -37.83
C LYS A 293 5.99 -9.55 -37.83
N ILE A 294 6.36 -9.06 -36.65
CA ILE A 294 7.10 -7.80 -36.50
C ILE A 294 8.49 -7.99 -37.10
N GLU A 295 8.70 -7.52 -38.33
CA GLU A 295 10.05 -7.39 -38.88
C GLU A 295 10.85 -6.43 -38.00
N LYS A 296 12.05 -6.83 -37.61
CA LYS A 296 12.97 -5.92 -36.92
C LYS A 296 13.29 -4.79 -37.90
N PRO A 297 13.11 -3.50 -37.56
CA PRO A 297 13.46 -2.41 -38.44
C PRO A 297 14.94 -2.55 -38.79
N GLN A 298 15.25 -2.75 -40.08
CA GLN A 298 16.62 -2.86 -40.53
C GLN A 298 17.31 -1.53 -40.21
N ARG A 299 18.28 -1.57 -39.27
CA ARG A 299 19.18 -0.45 -39.07
C ARG A 299 19.98 -0.32 -40.35
N GLN A 300 19.59 0.63 -41.20
CA GLN A 300 20.15 0.80 -42.53
C GLN A 300 21.56 1.39 -42.40
N GLU A 301 22.54 0.51 -42.23
CA GLU A 301 23.95 0.88 -42.15
C GLU A 301 24.44 1.32 -43.54
N CYS A 302 24.21 2.59 -43.84
CA CYS A 302 24.70 3.28 -45.03
C CYS A 302 26.24 3.43 -44.98
N PHE A 303 26.95 2.32 -45.19
CA PHE A 303 28.37 2.30 -45.47
C PHE A 303 28.65 2.90 -46.86
N GLY A 304 28.58 4.23 -46.93
CA GLY A 304 29.19 5.00 -48.02
C GLY A 304 30.70 5.06 -47.81
N ASP A 305 31.44 4.42 -48.70
CA ASP A 305 32.90 4.29 -48.60
C ASP A 305 33.60 5.65 -48.80
N VAL A 306 34.31 6.12 -47.78
CA VAL A 306 35.15 7.33 -47.82
C VAL A 306 36.45 7.07 -47.05
N SER A 307 37.56 7.01 -47.78
CA SER A 307 38.87 6.65 -47.22
C SER A 307 39.43 7.70 -46.25
N PRO A 308 40.15 7.29 -45.17
CA PRO A 308 40.54 8.20 -44.10
C PRO A 308 41.73 9.11 -44.49
N GLN A 309 41.54 10.44 -44.42
CA GLN A 309 42.63 11.41 -44.50
C GLN A 309 43.05 11.89 -43.10
N HIS A 310 44.30 11.57 -42.74
CA HIS A 310 45.15 12.09 -41.67
C HIS A 310 44.62 13.28 -40.82
N GLY A 311 44.33 13.04 -39.53
CA GLY A 311 43.73 14.04 -38.61
C GLY A 311 44.42 14.30 -37.25
N LYS A 312 45.55 13.64 -36.94
CA LYS A 312 46.29 13.68 -35.65
C LYS A 312 45.59 13.04 -34.44
N ALA A 313 46.40 12.61 -33.46
CA ALA A 313 45.98 11.96 -32.22
C ALA A 313 46.41 12.80 -31.00
N TYR A 314 45.81 12.57 -29.83
CA TYR A 314 46.34 12.70 -28.45
C TYR A 314 45.14 12.60 -27.46
N ASN A 315 45.23 11.96 -26.28
CA ASN A 315 46.05 10.81 -25.89
C ASN A 315 45.40 10.13 -24.66
N ASN A 316 45.64 8.84 -24.44
CA ASN A 316 45.19 8.15 -23.22
C ASN A 316 46.09 8.49 -22.02
N PHE A 317 45.49 8.85 -20.87
CA PHE A 317 46.13 8.82 -19.55
C PHE A 317 45.09 8.58 -18.45
N ASN A 318 45.35 7.79 -17.40
CA ASN A 318 46.15 6.56 -17.31
C ASN A 318 45.67 5.85 -16.02
N ASN A 319 45.33 4.57 -16.05
CA ASN A 319 44.83 3.87 -14.85
C ASN A 319 45.79 2.75 -14.44
N LYS A 320 46.64 3.02 -13.44
CA LYS A 320 47.57 2.07 -12.80
C LYS A 320 47.90 2.51 -11.38
N HIS A 321 47.44 1.74 -10.41
CA HIS A 321 48.08 1.52 -9.10
C HIS A 321 47.65 0.13 -8.58
N GLU A 322 48.24 -0.32 -7.47
CA GLU A 322 48.18 -1.71 -6.93
C GLU A 322 48.94 -2.73 -7.82
N VAL A 323 50.00 -3.43 -7.39
CA VAL A 323 50.68 -3.58 -6.07
C VAL A 323 49.82 -4.30 -5.02
N ASN A 324 50.12 -5.52 -4.55
CA ASN A 324 51.30 -6.39 -4.76
C ASN A 324 50.94 -7.70 -5.50
#